data_AF-A0A4V3J857-F1
#
_entry.id   AF-A0A4V3J857-F1
#
_cell.length_a   1.000
_cell.length_b   1.000
_cell.length_c   1.000
_cell.angle_alpha   90.00
_cell.angle_beta   90.00
_cell.angle_gamma   90.00
#
_symmetry.space_group_name_H-M   'P 1'
#
loop_
_entity.id
_entity.type
_entity.pdbx_description
1 polymer ?
#
loop_
_entity_poly.entity_id
_entity_poly.type
_entity_poly.pdbx_seq_one_letter_code
_entity_poly.pdbx_strand_id
1 'polypeptide(L)' 'QPGPGPVPVPGTPIPEIAGPRRESMAEAARLLGSRRGIKVVEVDGSGMPDAETAAAGGFLPSPHAKLAGPTFEEWLNAQP' A
#
# COMPACT_ATOMS: atom_id res chain seq x y z
N GLN A 1 25.13 19.43 7.04
CA GLN A 1 23.92 19.96 6.37
C GLN A 1 23.66 19.07 5.15
N PRO A 2 22.57 18.30 5.07
CA PRO A 2 22.22 17.60 3.84
C PRO A 2 21.77 18.64 2.79
N GLY A 3 22.24 18.48 1.55
CA GLY A 3 21.92 19.38 0.43
C GLY A 3 20.45 19.31 0.02
N PRO A 4 19.98 20.24 -0.83
CA PRO A 4 18.60 20.23 -1.30
C PRO A 4 18.34 18.93 -2.08
N GLY A 5 17.26 18.23 -1.71
CA GLY A 5 16.80 17.05 -2.44
C GLY A 5 16.36 17.40 -3.87
N PRO A 6 16.16 16.40 -4.74
CA PRO A 6 15.74 16.63 -6.11
C PRO A 6 14.41 17.39 -6.16
N VAL A 7 14.34 18.47 -6.93
CA VAL A 7 13.10 19.18 -7.24
C VAL A 7 12.30 18.36 -8.27
N PRO A 8 11.02 18.01 -8.01
CA PRO A 8 10.20 17.30 -8.98
C PRO A 8 10.00 18.17 -10.23
N VAL A 9 10.30 17.64 -11.42
CA VAL A 9 9.97 18.33 -12.68
C VAL A 9 8.53 18.00 -13.10
N PRO A 10 7.72 18.99 -13.48
CA PRO A 10 6.35 18.76 -13.95
C PRO A 10 6.33 17.79 -15.14
N GLY A 11 5.50 16.74 -15.05
CA GLY A 11 5.38 15.72 -16.09
C GLY A 11 6.30 14.50 -15.90
N THR A 12 7.19 14.48 -14.90
CA THR A 12 7.83 13.22 -14.51
C THR A 12 6.79 12.31 -13.84
N PRO A 13 6.58 11.08 -14.35
CA PRO A 13 5.74 10.10 -13.70
C PRO A 13 6.20 9.90 -12.26
N ILE A 14 5.27 9.96 -11.31
CA ILE A 14 5.58 9.62 -9.91
C ILE A 14 6.05 8.16 -9.93
N PRO A 15 7.25 7.84 -9.40
CA PRO A 15 7.69 6.46 -9.32
C PRO A 15 6.71 5.69 -8.43
N GLU A 16 5.95 4.77 -9.02
CA GLU A 16 5.15 3.82 -8.26
C GLU A 16 6.09 2.77 -7.68
N ILE A 17 6.45 2.95 -6.41
CA ILE A 17 7.36 2.09 -5.66
C ILE A 17 6.56 1.24 -4.69
N ALA A 18 6.06 0.08 -5.14
CA ALA A 18 5.63 -1.06 -4.29
C ALA A 18 5.08 -2.27 -5.10
N GLY A 19 5.77 -2.63 -6.18
CA GLY A 19 5.81 -4.00 -6.70
C GLY A 19 4.72 -4.54 -7.62
N PRO A 20 4.99 -5.71 -8.25
CA PRO A 20 4.36 -6.20 -9.49
C PRO A 20 3.05 -6.98 -9.29
N ARG A 21 2.43 -6.88 -8.10
CA ARG A 21 1.25 -7.63 -7.69
C ARG A 21 0.17 -6.65 -7.23
N ARG A 22 -1.09 -6.91 -7.57
CA ARG A 22 -2.23 -6.14 -7.05
C ARG A 22 -2.31 -6.31 -5.53
N GLU A 23 -2.19 -5.21 -4.80
CA GLU A 23 -2.36 -5.18 -3.35
C GLU A 23 -3.85 -5.01 -2.97
N SER A 24 -4.21 -5.42 -1.75
CA SER A 24 -5.53 -5.22 -1.15
C SER A 24 -5.38 -4.74 0.29
N MET A 25 -6.07 -3.67 0.65
CA MET A 25 -6.05 -3.15 2.03
C MET A 25 -6.61 -4.16 3.03
N ALA A 26 -7.66 -4.89 2.66
CA ALA A 26 -8.25 -5.92 3.51
C ALA A 26 -7.24 -7.04 3.80
N GLU A 27 -6.50 -7.50 2.78
CA GLU A 27 -5.48 -8.54 2.93
C GLU A 27 -4.29 -8.06 3.78
N ALA A 28 -3.79 -6.85 3.54
CA ALA A 28 -2.73 -6.27 4.36
C ALA A 28 -3.16 -6.11 5.84
N ALA A 29 -4.40 -5.66 6.08
CA ALA A 29 -4.94 -5.54 7.42
C ALA A 29 -5.11 -6.91 8.10
N ARG A 30 -5.51 -7.97 7.36
CA ARG A 30 -5.60 -9.34 7.88
C ARG A 30 -4.24 -9.88 8.33
N LEU A 31 -3.18 -9.62 7.58
CA LEU A 31 -1.81 -10.02 7.96
C LEU A 31 -1.42 -9.40 9.31
N LEU A 32 -1.63 -8.09 9.47
CA LEU A 32 -1.35 -7.39 10.72
C LEU A 32 -2.26 -7.87 11.87
N GLY A 33 -3.55 -8.03 11.61
CA GLY A 33 -4.53 -8.49 12.60
C GLY A 33 -4.17 -9.86 13.15
N SER A 34 -3.80 -10.80 12.28
CA SER A 34 -3.42 -12.17 12.66
C SER A 34 -2.25 -12.19 13.64
N ARG A 35 -1.23 -11.34 13.42
CA ARG A 35 -0.08 -11.22 14.36
C ARG A 35 -0.48 -10.72 15.74
N ARG A 36 -1.57 -9.94 15.83
CA ARG A 36 -2.07 -9.36 17.08
C ARG A 36 -3.21 -10.17 17.71
N GLY A 37 -3.60 -11.30 17.11
CA GLY A 37 -4.77 -12.07 17.56
C GLY A 37 -6.10 -11.35 17.30
N ILE A 38 -6.14 -10.43 16.33
CA ILE A 38 -7.32 -9.63 15.97
C ILE A 38 -7.90 -10.15 14.65
N LYS A 39 -9.21 -10.41 14.63
CA LYS A 39 -9.94 -10.72 13.41
C LYS A 39 -10.32 -9.45 12.67
N VAL A 40 -9.87 -9.34 11.41
CA VAL A 40 -10.28 -8.27 10.50
C VAL A 40 -11.44 -8.73 9.63
N VAL A 41 -12.47 -7.88 9.54
CA VAL A 41 -13.64 -8.05 8.67
C VAL A 41 -13.76 -6.81 7.79
N GLU A 42 -13.97 -7.05 6.51
CA GLU A 42 -14.27 -6.00 5.54
C GLU A 42 -15.75 -5.62 5.67
N VAL A 43 -16.03 -4.32 5.57
CA VAL A 43 -17.39 -3.77 5.62
C VAL A 43 -17.66 -3.06 4.31
N ASP A 44 -18.92 -3.01 3.89
CA ASP A 44 -19.29 -2.16 2.76
C ASP A 44 -18.92 -0.71 3.09
N GLY A 45 -18.39 0.01 2.09
CA GLY A 45 -17.97 1.39 2.26
C GLY A 45 -19.14 2.37 2.22
N SER A 46 -20.34 1.98 2.67
CA SER A 46 -21.47 2.90 2.72
C SER A 46 -21.13 4.11 3.59
N GLY A 47 -21.24 5.30 3.00
CA GLY A 47 -20.86 6.56 3.66
C GLY A 47 -19.37 6.91 3.62
N MET A 48 -18.51 6.07 3.04
CA MET A 48 -17.10 6.39 2.79
C MET A 48 -16.96 7.02 1.39
N PRO A 49 -16.42 8.25 1.28
CA PRO A 49 -16.02 8.80 -0.02
C PRO A 49 -15.07 7.85 -0.74
N ASP A 50 -15.25 7.69 -2.05
CA ASP A 50 -14.40 6.87 -2.92
C ASP A 50 -14.27 5.39 -2.51
N ALA A 51 -15.26 4.83 -1.83
CA ALA A 51 -15.25 3.43 -1.38
C ALA A 51 -15.02 2.43 -2.52
N GLU A 52 -15.64 2.63 -3.68
CA GLU A 52 -15.42 1.76 -4.86
C GLU A 52 -13.96 1.86 -5.35
N THR A 53 -13.41 3.07 -5.41
CA THR A 53 -12.01 3.31 -5.79
C THR A 53 -11.06 2.64 -4.78
N ALA A 54 -11.34 2.76 -3.48
CA ALA A 54 -10.55 2.12 -2.43
C ALA A 54 -10.58 0.58 -2.54
N ALA A 55 -11.78 0.01 -2.72
CA ALA A 55 -11.99 -1.43 -2.86
C ALA A 55 -11.30 -1.98 -4.12
N ALA A 56 -11.26 -1.19 -5.20
CA ALA A 56 -10.54 -1.53 -6.42
C ALA A 56 -9.01 -1.42 -6.28
N GLY A 57 -8.50 -0.99 -5.12
CA GLY A 57 -7.07 -0.76 -4.89
C GLY A 57 -6.55 0.53 -5.51
N GLY A 58 -7.41 1.52 -5.78
CA GLY A 58 -7.03 2.80 -6.40
C GLY A 58 -6.09 3.66 -5.56
N PHE A 59 -5.94 3.35 -4.26
CA PHE A 59 -4.95 3.96 -3.37
C PHE A 59 -3.69 3.11 -3.18
N LEU A 60 -3.63 1.97 -3.85
CA LEU A 60 -2.54 1.02 -3.77
C LEU A 60 -1.68 1.10 -5.03
N PRO A 61 -0.40 0.67 -4.96
CA PRO A 61 0.47 0.58 -6.12
C PRO A 61 -0.15 -0.26 -7.22
N SER A 62 -0.01 0.17 -8.47
CA SER A 62 -0.49 -0.61 -9.61
C SER A 62 0.35 -1.87 -9.82
N PRO A 63 -0.15 -2.88 -10.55
CA PRO A 63 0.64 -4.07 -10.90
C PRO A 63 1.90 -3.79 -11.73
N HIS A 64 2.06 -2.57 -12.25
CA HIS A 64 3.27 -2.14 -12.96
C HIS A 64 4.29 -1.44 -12.05
N ALA A 65 3.96 -1.27 -10.77
CA ALA A 65 4.85 -0.67 -9.80
C ALA A 65 6.14 -1.49 -9.64
N LYS A 66 7.26 -0.79 -9.50
CA LYS A 66 8.54 -1.44 -9.23
C LYS A 66 8.62 -1.74 -7.74
N LEU A 67 9.03 -2.95 -7.37
CA LEU A 67 9.29 -3.27 -5.96
C LEU A 67 10.71 -2.78 -5.64
N ALA A 68 10.85 -1.84 -4.72
CA ALA A 68 12.16 -1.36 -4.24
C ALA A 68 12.36 -1.65 -2.75
N GLY A 69 12.05 -2.87 -2.31
CA GLY A 69 12.14 -3.30 -0.92
C GLY A 69 11.49 -4.67 -0.66
N PRO A 70 11.43 -5.12 0.61
CA PRO A 70 10.65 -6.29 0.99
C PRO A 70 9.15 -6.05 0.71
N THR A 71 8.41 -7.12 0.46
CA THR A 71 6.95 -7.11 0.47
C THR A 71 6.41 -6.68 1.83
N PHE A 72 5.14 -6.29 1.89
CA PHE A 72 4.51 -5.91 3.16
C PHE A 72 4.59 -7.03 4.21
N GLU A 73 4.40 -8.29 3.81
CA GLU A 73 4.52 -9.45 4.70
C GLU A 73 5.94 -9.65 5.22
N GLU A 74 6.95 -9.59 4.34
CA GLU A 74 8.36 -9.72 4.72
C GLU A 74 8.79 -8.60 5.67
N TRP A 75 8.38 -7.35 5.39
CA TRP A 75 8.61 -6.22 6.27
C TRP A 75 7.94 -6.44 7.63
N LEU A 76 6.70 -6.91 7.64
CA LEU A 76 5.91 -7.13 8.85
C LEU A 76 6.57 -8.20 9.73
N ASN A 77 7.05 -9.31 9.14
CA ASN A 77 7.73 -10.38 9.85
C ASN A 77 9.09 -9.97 10.44
N ALA A 78 9.72 -8.93 9.88
CA ALA A 78 10.94 -8.34 10.42
C ALA A 78 10.71 -7.34 11.56
N GLN A 79 9.44 -6.97 11.85
CA GLN A 79 9.13 -6.05 12.95
C GLN A 79 9.14 -6.76 14.31
N PRO A 80 9.70 -6.12 15.36
CA PRO A 80 9.73 -6.66 16.73
C PRO A 80 8.34 -6.88 17.32
#